data_AF-A0A934ADZ4-F1
#
_entry.id   AF-A0A934ADZ4-F1
#
_cell.length_a   1.000
_cell.length_b   1.000
_cell.length_c   1.000
_cell.angle_alpha   90.00
_cell.angle_beta   90.00
_cell.angle_gamma   90.00
#
_symmetry.space_group_name_H-M   'P 1'
#
loop_
_entity.id
_entity.type
_entity.pdbx_description
1 polymer ?
#
loop_
_entity_poly.entity_id
_entity_poly.type
_entity_poly.pdbx_seq_one_letter_code
_entity_poly.pdbx_strand_id
1 'polypeptide(L)'
;MNSLEQFFTISLLVQIAHSIEELSTGFHKKWYVFKMSFWVFLMYEIVFESFWIAVWLFQNFPIRNYLQTFFLALMFANGVQHIVWAGNVKKYVPGLITAPIHIVVFLMFYFKAIL
;
A
#
# COMPACT_ATOMS: atom_id res chain seq x y z
N MET A 1 9.88 14.44 -12.58
CA MET A 1 9.09 13.21 -12.38
C MET A 1 7.84 13.31 -13.25
N ASN A 2 7.51 12.24 -13.97
CA ASN A 2 6.22 12.13 -14.63
C ASN A 2 5.08 12.06 -13.58
N SER A 3 3.84 12.35 -13.96
CA SER A 3 2.67 12.24 -13.07
C SER A 3 2.60 10.87 -12.40
N LEU A 4 2.73 9.79 -13.17
CA LEU A 4 2.74 8.41 -12.66
C LEU A 4 3.78 8.22 -11.56
N GLU A 5 5.01 8.68 -11.79
CA GLU A 5 6.11 8.56 -10.84
C GLU A 5 5.85 9.38 -9.57
N GLN A 6 5.25 10.57 -9.70
CA GLN A 6 4.87 11.40 -8.56
C GLN A 6 3.84 10.68 -7.67
N PHE A 7 2.75 10.18 -8.24
CA PHE A 7 1.73 9.46 -7.47
C PHE A 7 2.25 8.16 -6.91
N PHE A 8 3.08 7.44 -7.66
CA PHE A 8 3.77 6.25 -7.18
C PHE A 8 4.63 6.55 -5.94
N THR A 9 5.47 7.60 -5.99
CA THR A 9 6.30 8.00 -4.84
C THR A 9 5.45 8.41 -3.64
N ILE A 10 4.37 9.17 -3.83
CA ILE A 10 3.46 9.52 -2.74
C ILE A 10 2.87 8.24 -2.13
N SER A 11 2.33 7.34 -2.96
CA SER A 11 1.75 6.10 -2.47
C SER A 11 2.79 5.20 -1.80
N LEU A 12 4.05 5.20 -2.25
CA LEU A 12 5.14 4.44 -1.64
C LEU A 12 5.44 4.97 -0.22
N LEU A 13 5.47 6.29 -0.03
CA LEU A 13 5.66 6.88 1.29
C LEU A 13 4.50 6.56 2.24
N VAL A 14 3.27 6.59 1.72
CA VAL A 14 2.08 6.19 2.50
C VAL A 14 2.14 4.71 2.85
N GLN A 15 2.62 3.86 1.94
CA GLN A 15 2.75 2.43 2.14
C GLN A 15 3.80 2.10 3.22
N ILE A 16 4.94 2.80 3.24
CA ILE A 16 5.90 2.68 4.35
C ILE A 16 5.26 3.05 5.69
N ALA A 17 4.48 4.14 5.73
CA ALA A 17 3.74 4.52 6.94
C ALA A 17 2.67 3.49 7.33
N HIS A 18 2.00 2.89 6.34
CA HIS A 18 1.02 1.82 6.51
C HIS A 18 1.66 0.58 7.15
N SER A 19 2.79 0.11 6.62
CA SER A 19 3.54 -1.02 7.19
C SER A 19 3.96 -0.76 8.64
N ILE A 20 4.38 0.47 8.96
CA ILE A 20 4.72 0.87 10.34
C ILE A 20 3.47 0.80 11.25
N GLU A 21 2.33 1.30 10.78
CA GLU A 21 1.05 1.20 11.49
C GLU A 21 0.67 -0.26 11.74
N GLU A 22 0.77 -1.12 10.73
CA GLU A 22 0.41 -2.53 10.84
C GLU A 22 1.32 -3.33 11.77
N LEU A 23 2.63 -3.08 11.70
CA LEU A 23 3.63 -3.69 12.58
C LEU A 23 3.39 -3.27 14.04
N SER A 24 3.16 -1.99 14.29
CA SER A 24 2.97 -1.44 15.64
C SER A 24 1.63 -1.83 16.28
N THR A 25 0.58 -2.03 15.48
CA THR A 25 -0.76 -2.36 15.97
C THR A 25 -1.11 -3.85 15.90
N GLY A 26 -0.17 -4.67 15.41
CA GLY A 26 -0.22 -6.13 15.45
C GLY A 26 -1.13 -6.76 14.40
N PHE A 27 -1.10 -6.27 13.16
CA PHE A 27 -1.87 -6.80 12.03
C PHE A 27 -1.78 -8.33 11.92
N HIS A 28 -0.57 -8.88 12.00
CA HIS A 28 -0.30 -10.33 11.94
C HIS A 28 -1.11 -11.20 12.90
N LYS A 29 -1.64 -10.64 14.01
CA LYS A 29 -2.50 -11.36 14.97
C LYS A 29 -3.99 -11.20 14.69
N LYS A 30 -4.36 -10.11 14.01
CA LYS A 30 -5.75 -9.64 13.83
C LYS A 30 -6.30 -9.90 12.44
N TRP A 31 -5.43 -10.10 11.45
CA TRP A 31 -5.86 -10.30 10.07
C TRP A 31 -6.83 -11.47 9.94
N TYR A 32 -7.95 -11.22 9.25
CA TYR A 32 -9.08 -12.14 9.21
C TYR A 32 -8.91 -13.28 8.20
N VAL A 33 -7.98 -13.15 7.25
CA VAL A 33 -7.72 -14.19 6.25
C VAL A 33 -6.85 -15.29 6.86
N PHE A 34 -5.72 -14.92 7.46
CA PHE A 34 -4.89 -15.84 8.22
C PHE A 34 -4.03 -15.11 9.25
N LYS A 35 -3.61 -15.85 10.28
CA LYS A 35 -2.68 -15.36 11.30
C LYS A 35 -1.28 -15.84 10.98
N MET A 36 -0.28 -15.05 11.35
CA MET A 36 1.12 -15.41 11.15
C MET A 36 1.99 -14.94 12.32
N SER A 37 3.20 -15.49 12.42
CA SER A 37 4.17 -14.99 13.39
C SER A 37 4.66 -13.60 13.00
N PHE A 38 5.08 -12.81 13.99
CA PHE A 38 5.62 -11.47 13.76
C PHE A 38 6.79 -11.49 12.75
N TRP A 39 7.68 -12.49 12.85
CA TRP A 39 8.84 -12.61 11.97
C TRP A 39 8.47 -12.88 10.51
N VAL A 40 7.45 -13.69 10.25
CA VAL A 40 6.96 -13.93 8.88
C VAL A 40 6.38 -12.65 8.31
N PHE A 41 5.58 -11.93 9.10
CA PHE A 41 5.00 -10.65 8.67
C PHE A 41 6.08 -9.60 8.42
N LEU A 42 7.05 -9.44 9.34
CA LEU A 42 8.16 -8.51 9.17
C LEU A 42 9.00 -8.83 7.93
N MET A 43 9.28 -10.10 7.65
CA MET A 43 10.02 -10.50 6.45
C MET A 43 9.24 -10.17 5.18
N TYR A 44 7.92 -10.43 5.19
CA TYR A 44 7.04 -10.04 4.09
C TYR A 44 7.10 -8.52 3.83
N GLU A 45 6.95 -7.69 4.87
CA GLU A 45 7.01 -6.23 4.75
C GLU A 45 8.35 -5.77 4.20
N ILE A 46 9.47 -6.30 4.72
CA ILE A 46 10.81 -5.94 4.24
C ILE A 46 10.96 -6.27 2.76
N VAL A 47 10.56 -7.47 2.33
CA VAL A 47 10.65 -7.89 0.92
C VAL A 47 9.74 -7.05 0.03
N PHE A 48 8.50 -6.81 0.46
CA PHE A 48 7.52 -6.01 -0.27
C PHE A 48 8.00 -4.57 -0.47
N GLU A 49 8.42 -3.89 0.61
CA GLU A 49 8.94 -2.52 0.54
C GLU A 49 10.23 -2.45 -0.28
N SER A 50 11.16 -3.40 -0.08
CA SER A 50 12.42 -3.41 -0.82
C SER A 50 12.20 -3.56 -2.32
N PHE A 51 11.23 -4.38 -2.73
CA PHE A 51 10.86 -4.53 -4.13
C PHE A 51 10.35 -3.20 -4.72
N TRP A 52 9.42 -2.51 -4.05
CA TRP A 52 8.87 -1.26 -4.57
C TRP A 52 9.86 -0.09 -4.52
N ILE A 53 10.73 -0.05 -3.51
CA ILE A 53 11.87 0.88 -3.45
C ILE A 53 12.84 0.60 -4.61
N ALA A 54 13.10 -0.67 -4.95
CA ALA A 54 13.92 -1.00 -6.12
C ALA A 54 13.28 -0.53 -7.43
N VAL A 55 11.96 -0.67 -7.60
CA VAL A 55 11.22 -0.12 -8.75
C VAL A 55 11.34 1.41 -8.83
N TRP A 56 11.35 2.09 -7.68
CA TRP A 56 11.58 3.53 -7.60
C TRP A 56 12.99 3.92 -8.09
N LEU A 57 14.02 3.23 -7.57
CA LEU A 57 15.45 3.51 -7.82
C LEU A 57 15.89 3.13 -9.24
N PHE A 58 15.47 1.98 -9.77
CA PHE A 58 15.88 1.51 -11.09
C PHE A 58 15.03 2.13 -12.21
N GLN A 59 15.35 3.37 -12.56
CA GLN A 59 14.58 4.15 -13.55
C GLN A 59 14.50 3.51 -14.94
N ASN A 60 15.52 2.72 -15.33
CA ASN A 60 15.59 2.05 -16.64
C ASN A 60 15.04 0.61 -16.63
N PHE A 61 14.34 0.21 -15.57
CA PHE A 61 13.79 -1.15 -15.49
C PHE A 61 12.73 -1.36 -16.60
N PRO A 62 12.84 -2.42 -17.42
CA PRO A 62 11.79 -2.76 -18.37
C PRO A 62 10.49 -2.96 -17.61
N ILE A 63 9.35 -2.54 -18.16
CA ILE A 63 8.03 -2.59 -17.51
C ILE A 63 7.82 -1.74 -16.24
N ARG A 64 8.73 -0.83 -15.88
CA ARG A 64 8.59 0.06 -14.71
C ARG A 64 7.23 0.77 -14.64
N ASN A 65 6.75 1.33 -15.75
CA ASN A 65 5.46 2.04 -15.78
C ASN A 65 4.28 1.12 -15.44
N TYR A 66 4.31 -0.13 -15.91
CA TYR A 66 3.29 -1.13 -15.58
C TYR A 66 3.34 -1.47 -14.09
N LEU A 67 4.53 -1.67 -13.52
CA LEU A 67 4.71 -1.93 -12.10
C LEU A 67 4.22 -0.77 -11.23
N GLN A 68 4.55 0.47 -11.58
CA GLN A 68 4.07 1.65 -10.85
C GLN A 68 2.54 1.79 -10.89
N THR A 69 1.94 1.53 -12.05
CA THR A 69 0.48 1.58 -12.21
C THR A 69 -0.19 0.46 -11.43
N PHE A 70 0.37 -0.74 -11.49
CA PHE A 70 -0.10 -1.89 -10.73
C PHE A 70 0.00 -1.63 -9.22
N PHE A 71 1.08 -1.04 -8.74
CA PHE A 71 1.24 -0.66 -7.34
C PHE A 71 0.13 0.28 -6.88
N LEU A 72 -0.16 1.34 -7.66
CA LEU A 72 -1.25 2.27 -7.33
C LEU A 72 -2.60 1.55 -7.21
N ALA A 73 -2.92 0.65 -8.15
CA ALA A 73 -4.14 -0.15 -8.10
C ALA A 73 -4.17 -1.13 -6.91
N LEU A 74 -3.03 -1.75 -6.60
CA LEU A 74 -2.88 -2.67 -5.47
C LEU A 74 -3.10 -1.96 -4.14
N MET A 75 -2.51 -0.77 -3.96
CA MET A 75 -2.67 0.04 -2.75
C MET A 75 -4.09 0.57 -2.61
N PHE A 76 -4.75 0.93 -3.72
CA PHE A 76 -6.17 1.24 -3.71
C PHE A 76 -7.01 0.06 -3.20
N ALA A 77 -6.79 -1.14 -3.75
CA ALA A 77 -7.51 -2.33 -3.33
C ALA A 77 -7.26 -2.67 -1.85
N ASN A 78 -6.02 -2.54 -1.38
CA ASN A 78 -5.66 -2.66 0.03
C ASN A 78 -6.45 -1.64 0.87
N GLY A 79 -6.41 -0.35 0.53
CA GLY A 79 -7.11 0.70 1.26
C GLY A 79 -8.62 0.44 1.37
N VAL A 80 -9.27 0.04 0.26
CA VAL A 80 -10.69 -0.35 0.26
C VAL A 80 -10.93 -1.54 1.18
N GLN A 81 -10.06 -2.55 1.14
CA GLN A 81 -10.19 -3.73 2.00
C GLN A 81 -10.13 -3.36 3.49
N HIS A 82 -9.24 -2.47 3.91
CA HIS A 82 -9.16 -2.03 5.32
C HIS A 82 -10.42 -1.28 5.75
N ILE A 83 -10.97 -0.39 4.91
CA ILE A 83 -12.23 0.32 5.21
C ILE A 83 -13.39 -0.66 5.34
N VAL A 84 -13.53 -1.60 4.39
CA VAL A 84 -14.59 -2.61 4.43
C VAL A 84 -14.44 -3.51 5.66
N TRP A 85 -13.22 -3.93 5.98
CA TRP A 85 -12.94 -4.72 7.17
C TRP A 85 -13.33 -3.98 8.45
N ALA A 86 -12.91 -2.72 8.60
CA ALA A 86 -13.28 -1.87 9.73
C ALA A 86 -14.80 -1.69 9.85
N GLY A 87 -15.49 -1.47 8.72
CA GLY A 87 -16.95 -1.36 8.67
C GLY A 87 -17.66 -2.63 9.12
N ASN A 88 -17.14 -3.81 8.74
CA ASN A 88 -17.70 -5.10 9.12
C ASN A 88 -17.49 -5.41 10.61
N VAL A 89 -16.30 -5.15 11.16
CA VAL A 89 -16.02 -5.42 12.59
C VAL A 89 -16.46 -4.30 13.53
N LYS A 90 -16.83 -3.13 12.97
CA LYS A 90 -17.22 -1.90 13.68
C LYS A 90 -16.19 -1.44 14.72
N LYS A 91 -14.91 -1.69 14.43
CA LYS A 91 -13.77 -1.39 15.31
C LYS A 91 -12.60 -0.94 14.46
N TYR A 92 -11.65 -0.28 15.10
CA TYR A 92 -10.36 0.02 14.50
C TYR A 92 -9.65 -1.28 14.08
N VAL A 93 -9.11 -1.29 12.87
CA VAL A 93 -8.25 -2.36 12.35
C VAL A 93 -6.86 -1.77 12.06
N PRO A 94 -5.77 -2.52 12.27
CA PRO A 94 -4.43 -2.12 11.83
C PRO A 94 -4.43 -1.66 10.37
N GLY A 95 -3.67 -0.60 10.05
CA GLY A 95 -3.59 -0.04 8.70
C GLY A 95 -4.74 0.91 8.30
N LEU A 96 -5.73 1.13 9.18
CA LEU A 96 -6.90 1.94 8.87
C LEU A 96 -6.62 3.45 8.79
N ILE A 97 -5.61 3.98 9.47
CA ILE A 97 -5.29 5.41 9.42
C ILE A 97 -4.80 5.79 8.03
N THR A 98 -3.96 4.95 7.44
CA THR A 98 -3.30 5.17 6.16
C THR A 98 -4.14 4.69 4.95
N ALA A 99 -5.04 3.72 5.14
CA ALA A 99 -5.91 3.19 4.08
C ALA A 99 -6.72 4.25 3.28
N PRO A 100 -7.39 5.25 3.90
CA PRO A 100 -8.07 6.31 3.17
C PRO A 100 -7.14 7.14 2.28
N ILE A 101 -5.88 7.31 2.69
CA ILE A 101 -4.88 8.08 1.94
C ILE A 101 -4.55 7.36 0.64
N HIS A 102 -4.35 6.04 0.65
CA HIS A 102 -4.15 5.26 -0.57
C HIS A 102 -5.31 5.41 -1.55
N ILE A 103 -6.55 5.43 -1.06
CA ILE A 103 -7.73 5.64 -1.90
C ILE A 103 -7.71 7.02 -2.55
N VAL A 104 -7.47 8.07 -1.76
CA VAL A 104 -7.43 9.45 -2.28
C VAL A 104 -6.32 9.61 -3.32
N VAL A 105 -5.12 9.10 -3.04
CA VAL A 105 -3.97 9.15 -3.97
C VAL A 105 -4.30 8.46 -5.29
N PHE A 106 -4.91 7.27 -5.24
CA PHE A 106 -5.33 6.56 -6.45
C PHE A 106 -6.42 7.29 -7.22
N LEU A 107 -7.46 7.81 -6.55
CA LEU A 107 -8.54 8.53 -7.22
C LEU A 107 -8.03 9.80 -7.89
N MET A 108 -7.14 10.56 -7.22
CA MET A 108 -6.49 11.72 -7.82
C MET A 108 -5.66 11.35 -9.05
N PHE A 109 -4.90 10.26 -8.98
CA PHE A 109 -4.16 9.74 -10.13
C PHE A 109 -5.11 9.35 -11.28
N TYR A 110 -6.14 8.56 -10.98
CA TYR A 110 -7.12 8.05 -11.96
C TYR A 110 -7.82 9.19 -12.70
N PHE A 111 -8.37 10.16 -11.98
CA PHE A 111 -9.05 11.30 -12.60
C PHE A 111 -8.09 12.21 -13.39
N LYS A 112 -6.85 12.38 -12.92
CA LYS A 112 -5.82 13.15 -13.67
C LYS A 112 -5.26 12.40 -14.88
N ALA A 113 -5.32 11.07 -14.90
CA ALA A 113 -4.88 10.26 -16.02
C ALA A 113 -5.94 10.17 -17.14
N ILE A 114 -7.21 10.36 -16.79
CA ILE A 114 -8.35 10.25 -17.71
C ILE A 114 -8.81 11.60 -18.26
N LEU A 115 -8.71 12.67 -17.47
CA LEU A 115 -8.99 14.06 -17.87
C LEU A 115 -7.72 14.76 -18.36
#